data_AF-A0A7G6VUJ4-F1
#
_entry.id   AF-A0A7G6VUJ4-F1
#
_cell.length_a   1.000
_cell.length_b   1.000
_cell.length_c   1.000
_cell.angle_alpha   90.00
_cell.angle_beta   90.00
_cell.angle_gamma   90.00
#
_symmetry.space_group_name_H-M   'P 1'
#
loop_
_entity.id
_entity.type
_entity.pdbx_description
1 polymer ?
#
loop_
_entity_poly.entity_id
_entity_poly.type
_entity_poly.pdbx_seq_one_letter_code
_entity_poly.pdbx_strand_id
1 'polypeptide(L)'
;MEKDLAFGISRGEMLSVLAGVLLIPRERDGAFLGKFQHLQRLSLIDGINPGRGKNAQYSAYQMAVIAIAFQFLQLGITPERTVRIMKEKRRSIEKSLARVASIEFDQHGMPVEAPDWRYRSFLKVDPAALSDIKEPIDMLAYSVEPLTGQELRTLLDEQFLSSAAQRFSAISVSSTIGAIGIHLDLDMAKDPETFALGPKGLQFFKALYDWAVEEGLLDGDTEA
;
A
#
# COMPACT_ATOMS: atom_id res chain seq x y z
N MET A 1 -13.44 -21.47 -10.20
CA MET A 1 -14.24 -20.38 -10.79
C MET A 1 -13.29 -19.22 -10.95
N GLU A 2 -12.87 -18.93 -12.19
CA GLU A 2 -11.97 -17.81 -12.49
C GLU A 2 -12.80 -16.54 -12.23
N LYS A 3 -12.57 -15.87 -11.09
CA LYS A 3 -13.23 -14.59 -10.80
C LYS A 3 -12.70 -13.58 -11.82
N ASP A 4 -13.58 -12.99 -12.62
CA ASP A 4 -13.22 -11.83 -13.42
C ASP A 4 -12.73 -10.74 -12.46
N LEU A 5 -11.43 -10.48 -12.51
CA LEU A 5 -10.82 -9.39 -11.77
C LEU A 5 -11.36 -8.10 -12.38
N ALA A 6 -12.24 -7.40 -11.65
CA ALA A 6 -12.76 -6.09 -12.04
C ALA A 6 -11.64 -5.09 -12.37
N PHE A 7 -10.44 -5.33 -11.84
CA PHE A 7 -9.20 -4.65 -12.20
C PHE A 7 -8.04 -5.66 -12.28
N GLY A 8 -7.35 -5.69 -13.41
CA GLY A 8 -6.15 -6.49 -13.61
C GLY A 8 -5.16 -5.76 -14.51
N ILE A 9 -3.89 -5.71 -14.10
CA ILE A 9 -2.82 -5.12 -14.90
C ILE A 9 -1.66 -6.09 -15.10
N SER A 10 -0.95 -5.96 -16.21
CA SER A 10 0.23 -6.78 -16.49
C SER A 10 1.38 -6.45 -15.53
N ARG A 11 2.32 -7.40 -15.37
CA ARG A 11 3.55 -7.17 -14.59
C ARG A 11 4.31 -5.92 -15.04
N GLY A 12 4.40 -5.70 -16.36
CA GLY A 12 5.14 -4.57 -16.93
C GLY A 12 4.52 -3.23 -16.58
N GLU A 13 3.20 -3.11 -16.77
CA GLU A 13 2.45 -1.90 -16.38
C GLU A 13 2.52 -1.67 -14.86
N MET A 14 2.32 -2.70 -14.06
CA MET A 14 2.41 -2.61 -12.60
C MET A 14 3.77 -2.08 -12.15
N LEU A 15 4.87 -2.65 -12.68
CA LEU A 15 6.22 -2.19 -12.34
C LEU A 15 6.48 -0.75 -12.82
N SER A 16 5.96 -0.36 -13.98
CA SER A 16 6.07 1.02 -14.48
C SER A 16 5.38 2.01 -13.54
N VAL A 17 4.13 1.71 -13.14
CA VAL A 17 3.38 2.53 -12.19
C VAL A 17 4.11 2.62 -10.86
N LEU A 18 4.55 1.49 -10.30
CA LEU A 18 5.24 1.47 -9.02
C LEU A 18 6.61 2.17 -9.08
N ALA A 19 7.33 2.10 -10.20
CA ALA A 19 8.55 2.87 -10.38
C ALA A 19 8.28 4.38 -10.30
N GLY A 20 7.19 4.85 -10.91
CA GLY A 20 6.73 6.23 -10.79
C GLY A 20 6.37 6.62 -9.36
N VAL A 21 5.51 5.82 -8.71
CA VAL A 21 5.06 6.06 -7.32
C VAL A 21 6.21 6.10 -6.32
N LEU A 22 7.18 5.20 -6.47
CA LEU A 22 8.32 5.06 -5.57
C LEU A 22 9.50 5.95 -5.98
N LEU A 23 9.33 6.79 -7.01
CA LEU A 23 10.34 7.68 -7.56
C LEU A 23 11.66 6.95 -7.89
N ILE A 24 11.54 5.75 -8.47
CA ILE A 24 12.69 4.96 -8.91
C ILE A 24 13.26 5.59 -10.18
N PRO A 25 14.54 6.03 -10.17
CA PRO A 25 15.15 6.57 -11.38
C PRO A 25 15.47 5.43 -12.37
N ARG A 26 15.42 5.72 -13.67
CA ARG A 26 15.53 4.71 -14.76
C ARG A 26 16.80 3.86 -14.66
N GLU A 27 17.92 4.46 -14.26
CA GLU A 27 19.19 3.76 -14.04
C GLU A 27 19.14 2.71 -12.92
N ARG A 28 18.08 2.69 -12.09
CA ARG A 28 17.84 1.72 -11.02
C ARG A 28 16.75 0.70 -11.34
N ASP A 29 16.18 0.71 -12.54
CA ASP A 29 15.12 -0.23 -12.95
C ASP A 29 15.53 -1.69 -12.75
N GLY A 30 16.77 -2.05 -13.09
CA GLY A 30 17.29 -3.41 -12.89
C GLY A 30 17.35 -3.81 -11.41
N ALA A 31 17.74 -2.89 -10.52
CA ALA A 31 17.78 -3.14 -9.09
C ALA A 31 16.36 -3.25 -8.48
N PHE A 32 15.43 -2.40 -8.94
CA PHE A 32 14.03 -2.46 -8.57
C PHE A 32 13.38 -3.79 -8.99
N LEU A 33 13.61 -4.21 -10.24
CA LEU A 33 13.16 -5.50 -10.77
C LEU A 33 13.70 -6.68 -9.96
N GLY A 34 15.00 -6.65 -9.62
CA GLY A 34 15.65 -7.67 -8.81
C GLY A 34 15.02 -7.78 -7.41
N LYS A 35 14.75 -6.64 -6.75
CA LYS A 35 14.04 -6.60 -5.46
C LYS A 35 12.63 -7.17 -5.55
N PHE A 36 11.88 -6.80 -6.60
CA PHE A 36 10.54 -7.35 -6.83
C PHE A 36 10.58 -8.88 -6.99
N GLN A 37 11.48 -9.40 -7.83
CA GLN A 37 11.65 -10.84 -8.01
C GLN A 37 12.09 -11.56 -6.73
N HIS A 38 12.88 -10.89 -5.88
CA HIS A 38 13.24 -11.42 -4.57
C HIS A 38 12.02 -11.53 -3.66
N LEU A 39 11.21 -10.47 -3.55
CA LEU A 39 9.95 -10.51 -2.78
C LEU A 39 8.98 -11.57 -3.29
N GLN A 40 8.89 -11.78 -4.61
CA GLN A 40 8.08 -12.85 -5.19
C GLN A 40 8.58 -14.25 -4.79
N ARG A 41 9.90 -14.49 -4.82
CA ARG A 41 10.49 -15.77 -4.40
C ARG A 41 10.26 -16.07 -2.91
N LEU A 42 10.10 -15.03 -2.09
CA LEU A 42 9.74 -15.15 -0.68
C LEU A 42 8.22 -15.32 -0.45
N SER A 43 7.43 -15.43 -1.53
CA SER A 43 5.97 -15.52 -1.47
C SER A 43 5.35 -14.35 -0.71
N LEU A 44 5.71 -13.12 -1.07
CA LEU A 44 5.03 -11.91 -0.58
C LEU A 44 3.54 -11.92 -0.96
N ILE A 45 3.23 -12.39 -2.17
CA ILE A 45 1.88 -12.40 -2.73
C ILE A 45 1.53 -13.81 -3.16
N ASP A 46 0.37 -14.27 -2.73
CA ASP A 46 -0.17 -15.56 -3.11
C ASP A 46 -0.96 -15.48 -4.43
N GLY A 47 -1.08 -16.60 -5.13
CA GLY A 47 -1.99 -16.74 -6.28
C GLY A 47 -1.48 -16.21 -7.62
N ILE A 48 -0.25 -15.68 -7.69
CA ILE A 48 0.36 -15.27 -8.97
C ILE A 48 1.11 -16.46 -9.58
N ASN A 49 0.37 -17.44 -10.07
CA ASN A 49 0.91 -18.54 -10.87
C ASN A 49 0.31 -18.45 -12.28
N PRO A 50 0.92 -17.69 -13.20
CA PRO A 50 0.50 -17.75 -14.59
C PRO A 50 0.67 -19.19 -15.08
N GLY A 51 -0.44 -19.84 -15.41
CA GLY A 51 -0.40 -21.10 -16.17
C GLY A 51 0.37 -20.92 -17.47
N ARG A 52 0.84 -22.02 -18.09
CA ARG A 52 1.59 -21.96 -19.36
C ARG A 52 0.81 -21.15 -20.40
N GLY A 53 1.36 -20.00 -20.79
CA GLY A 53 0.84 -19.14 -21.86
C GLY A 53 -0.07 -17.97 -21.44
N LYS A 54 -0.49 -17.85 -20.18
CA LYS A 54 -1.20 -16.66 -19.69
C LYS A 54 -0.21 -15.68 -19.05
N ASN A 55 -0.31 -14.40 -19.38
CA ASN A 55 0.45 -13.37 -18.68
C ASN A 55 -0.08 -13.23 -17.24
N ALA A 56 0.82 -13.07 -16.27
CA ALA A 56 0.43 -12.79 -14.89
C ALA A 56 -0.33 -11.45 -14.82
N GLN A 57 -1.51 -11.48 -14.22
CA GLN A 57 -2.33 -10.31 -13.92
C GLN A 57 -2.25 -10.01 -12.42
N TYR A 58 -2.15 -8.72 -12.09
CA TYR A 58 -2.07 -8.24 -10.72
C TYR A 58 -3.35 -7.49 -10.39
N SER A 59 -3.99 -7.84 -9.27
CA SER A 59 -5.15 -7.13 -8.75
C SER A 59 -4.76 -5.82 -8.06
N ALA A 60 -5.75 -4.96 -7.79
CA ALA A 60 -5.54 -3.70 -7.05
C ALA A 60 -4.92 -3.95 -5.66
N TYR A 61 -5.45 -4.94 -4.92
CA TYR A 61 -4.90 -5.34 -3.61
C TYR A 61 -3.43 -5.80 -3.71
N GLN A 62 -3.11 -6.67 -4.68
CA GLN A 62 -1.75 -7.17 -4.84
C GLN A 62 -0.77 -6.02 -5.16
N MET A 63 -1.17 -5.08 -6.01
CA MET A 63 -0.39 -3.90 -6.32
C MET A 63 -0.15 -3.02 -5.09
N ALA A 64 -1.19 -2.79 -4.28
CA ALA A 64 -1.09 -2.06 -3.02
C ALA A 64 -0.13 -2.74 -2.03
N VAL A 65 -0.22 -4.07 -1.86
CA VAL A 65 0.67 -4.87 -1.01
C VAL A 65 2.13 -4.73 -1.46
N ILE A 66 2.40 -4.81 -2.77
CA ILE A 66 3.76 -4.63 -3.30
C ILE A 66 4.27 -3.23 -2.98
N ALA A 67 3.46 -2.18 -3.22
CA ALA A 67 3.87 -0.81 -2.96
C ALA A 67 4.25 -0.60 -1.49
N ILE A 68 3.44 -1.11 -0.55
CA ILE A 68 3.74 -1.04 0.89
C ILE A 68 4.98 -1.85 1.25
N ALA A 69 5.18 -3.04 0.66
CA ALA A 69 6.42 -3.80 0.86
C ALA A 69 7.66 -3.00 0.41
N PHE A 70 7.58 -2.29 -0.71
CA PHE A 70 8.68 -1.42 -1.15
C PHE A 70 8.90 -0.21 -0.24
N GLN A 71 7.86 0.34 0.38
CA GLN A 71 8.02 1.39 1.41
C GLN A 71 8.84 0.86 2.60
N PHE A 72 8.60 -0.37 3.05
CA PHE A 72 9.46 -1.01 4.07
C PHE A 72 10.91 -1.17 3.60
N LEU A 73 11.14 -1.57 2.34
CA LEU A 73 12.50 -1.63 1.78
C LEU A 73 13.17 -0.26 1.71
N GLN A 74 12.42 0.82 1.45
CA GLN A 74 12.94 2.20 1.45
C GLN A 74 13.30 2.68 2.85
N LEU A 75 12.64 2.17 3.90
CA LEU A 75 13.03 2.38 5.29
C LEU A 75 14.29 1.59 5.69
N GLY A 76 14.83 0.75 4.79
CA GLY A 76 16.03 -0.06 5.04
C GLY A 76 15.74 -1.46 5.60
N ILE A 77 14.48 -1.90 5.64
CA ILE A 77 14.13 -3.26 6.07
C ILE A 77 14.55 -4.26 4.99
N THR A 78 15.14 -5.38 5.38
CA THR A 78 15.53 -6.45 4.44
C THR A 78 14.31 -7.11 3.77
N PRO A 79 14.45 -7.73 2.59
CA PRO A 79 13.35 -8.43 1.92
C PRO A 79 12.70 -9.51 2.80
N GLU A 80 13.50 -10.33 3.48
CA GLU A 80 13.04 -11.41 4.35
C GLU A 80 12.21 -10.87 5.51
N ARG A 81 12.71 -9.82 6.17
CA ARG A 81 12.01 -9.18 7.28
C ARG A 81 10.75 -8.46 6.81
N THR A 82 10.80 -7.82 5.64
CA THR A 82 9.63 -7.20 5.02
C THR A 82 8.53 -8.22 4.81
N VAL A 83 8.81 -9.35 4.15
CA VAL A 83 7.79 -10.40 3.92
C VAL A 83 7.25 -10.95 5.24
N ARG A 84 8.10 -11.14 6.25
CA ARG A 84 7.65 -11.58 7.57
C ARG A 84 6.70 -10.55 8.21
N ILE A 85 7.06 -9.27 8.22
CA ILE A 85 6.20 -8.17 8.71
C ILE A 85 4.87 -8.16 7.97
N MET A 86 4.90 -8.25 6.63
CA MET A 86 3.69 -8.24 5.80
C MET A 86 2.75 -9.41 6.14
N LYS A 87 3.31 -10.59 6.48
CA LYS A 87 2.51 -11.78 6.87
C LYS A 87 1.98 -11.67 8.30
N GLU A 88 2.83 -11.33 9.26
CA GLU A 88 2.44 -11.28 10.69
C GLU A 88 1.54 -10.10 11.03
N LYS A 89 1.72 -8.97 10.33
CA LYS A 89 0.94 -7.74 10.52
C LYS A 89 -0.08 -7.54 9.40
N ARG A 90 -0.39 -8.61 8.66
CA ARG A 90 -1.31 -8.61 7.52
C ARG A 90 -2.60 -7.87 7.81
N ARG A 91 -3.27 -8.21 8.92
CA ARG A 91 -4.54 -7.57 9.31
C ARG A 91 -4.44 -6.06 9.55
N SER A 92 -3.35 -5.57 10.14
CA SER A 92 -3.12 -4.12 10.33
C SER A 92 -2.93 -3.39 8.99
N ILE A 93 -2.17 -4.02 8.08
CA ILE A 93 -1.92 -3.48 6.74
C ILE A 93 -3.21 -3.48 5.93
N GLU A 94 -3.95 -4.58 5.93
CA GLU A 94 -5.22 -4.72 5.23
C GLU A 94 -6.27 -3.71 5.74
N LYS A 95 -6.40 -3.53 7.05
CA LYS A 95 -7.24 -2.46 7.62
C LYS A 95 -6.81 -1.07 7.17
N SER A 96 -5.51 -0.83 7.06
CA SER A 96 -5.00 0.46 6.59
C SER A 96 -5.35 0.72 5.12
N LEU A 97 -5.29 -0.32 4.28
CA LEU A 97 -5.69 -0.27 2.87
C LEU A 97 -7.20 -0.09 2.71
N ALA A 98 -8.00 -0.86 3.45
CA ALA A 98 -9.45 -0.74 3.48
C ALA A 98 -9.89 0.67 3.86
N ARG A 99 -9.25 1.27 4.88
CA ARG A 99 -9.48 2.67 5.27
C ARG A 99 -9.19 3.65 4.14
N VAL A 100 -8.13 3.44 3.34
CA VAL A 100 -7.89 4.32 2.19
C VAL A 100 -9.00 4.16 1.16
N ALA A 101 -9.38 2.93 0.84
CA ALA A 101 -10.45 2.68 -0.12
C ALA A 101 -11.77 3.35 0.29
N SER A 102 -12.11 3.34 1.58
CA SER A 102 -13.32 3.97 2.13
C SER A 102 -13.27 5.49 2.26
N ILE A 103 -12.08 6.11 2.07
CA ILE A 103 -11.93 7.58 2.09
C ILE A 103 -12.08 8.13 0.68
N GLU A 104 -11.55 7.40 -0.29
CA GLU A 104 -11.60 7.82 -1.69
C GLU A 104 -12.97 7.54 -2.30
N PHE A 105 -13.72 6.58 -1.76
CA PHE A 105 -15.06 6.21 -2.19
C PHE A 105 -16.03 6.34 -1.02
N ASP A 106 -17.17 7.00 -1.25
CA ASP A 106 -18.27 7.02 -0.29
C ASP A 106 -18.98 5.65 -0.22
N GLN A 107 -19.96 5.54 0.69
CA GLN A 107 -20.76 4.32 0.88
C GLN A 107 -21.51 3.86 -0.37
N HIS A 108 -21.67 4.73 -1.38
CA HIS A 108 -22.32 4.43 -2.66
C HIS A 108 -21.31 4.08 -3.75
N GLY A 109 -20.02 4.01 -3.42
CA GLY A 109 -18.95 3.73 -4.38
C GLY A 109 -18.69 4.91 -5.32
N MET A 110 -18.96 6.14 -4.88
CA MET A 110 -18.67 7.36 -5.63
C MET A 110 -17.41 8.05 -5.10
N PRO A 111 -16.56 8.64 -5.97
CA PRO A 111 -15.36 9.36 -5.53
C PRO A 111 -15.69 10.54 -4.61
N VAL A 112 -14.94 10.68 -3.52
CA VAL A 112 -15.08 11.82 -2.60
C VAL A 112 -14.31 13.03 -3.14
N GLU A 113 -14.97 14.19 -3.30
CA GLU A 113 -14.38 15.39 -3.94
C GLU A 113 -13.20 16.00 -3.15
N ALA A 114 -13.17 15.85 -1.83
CA ALA A 114 -12.11 16.41 -0.98
C ALA A 114 -11.90 15.56 0.29
N PRO A 115 -11.10 14.49 0.23
CA PRO A 115 -10.86 13.64 1.38
C PRO A 115 -10.13 14.41 2.49
N ASP A 116 -10.77 14.48 3.67
CA ASP A 116 -10.22 15.18 4.82
C ASP A 116 -8.96 14.47 5.34
N TRP A 117 -7.88 15.24 5.48
CA TRP A 117 -6.56 14.75 5.88
C TRP A 117 -6.60 13.98 7.22
N ARG A 118 -7.54 14.29 8.10
CA ARG A 118 -7.71 13.62 9.41
C ARG A 118 -7.97 12.13 9.26
N TYR A 119 -8.59 11.71 8.16
CA TYR A 119 -8.89 10.31 7.90
C TYR A 119 -7.75 9.56 7.21
N ARG A 120 -6.72 10.26 6.70
CA ARG A 120 -5.59 9.62 6.01
C ARG A 120 -4.99 8.50 6.85
N SER A 121 -4.63 7.42 6.15
CA SER A 121 -4.16 6.18 6.75
C SER A 121 -2.63 6.13 6.72
N PHE A 122 -2.04 5.80 7.86
CA PHE A 122 -0.59 5.65 8.04
C PHE A 122 -0.29 4.33 8.73
N LEU A 123 0.89 3.77 8.47
CA LEU A 123 1.46 2.69 9.26
C LEU A 123 2.58 3.27 10.12
N LYS A 124 2.42 3.21 11.44
CA LYS A 124 3.52 3.45 12.38
C LYS A 124 4.43 2.23 12.39
N VAL A 125 5.73 2.46 12.28
CA VAL A 125 6.78 1.43 12.25
C VAL A 125 7.80 1.77 13.34
N ASP A 126 8.03 0.83 14.25
CA ASP A 126 9.07 0.95 15.26
C ASP A 126 10.47 0.92 14.60
N PRO A 127 11.42 1.81 14.92
CA PRO A 127 12.77 1.79 14.36
C PRO A 127 13.59 0.57 14.79
N ALA A 128 13.20 -0.16 15.84
CA ALA A 128 13.73 -1.49 16.13
C ALA A 128 13.41 -2.50 15.00
N ALA A 129 12.38 -2.21 14.18
CA ALA A 129 12.15 -2.91 12.91
C ALA A 129 13.25 -2.64 11.86
N LEU A 130 14.00 -1.54 12.00
CA LEU A 130 15.08 -1.09 11.11
C LEU A 130 16.47 -1.48 11.62
N SER A 131 16.63 -1.83 12.90
CA SER A 131 17.94 -2.25 13.42
C SER A 131 18.30 -3.62 12.87
N ASP A 132 19.36 -3.65 12.07
CA ASP A 132 19.92 -4.82 11.42
C ASP A 132 21.02 -5.40 12.31
N ILE A 133 20.67 -6.18 13.33
CA ILE A 133 21.67 -6.66 14.29
C ILE A 133 21.28 -8.04 14.79
N LYS A 134 22.04 -9.05 14.33
CA LYS A 134 22.52 -10.32 14.94
C LYS A 134 21.78 -11.03 16.10
N GLU A 135 20.82 -10.40 16.74
CA GLU A 135 20.00 -10.97 17.80
C GLU A 135 18.90 -11.84 17.19
N PRO A 136 18.50 -12.92 17.88
CA PRO A 136 17.37 -13.73 17.47
C PRO A 136 16.17 -12.84 17.19
N ILE A 137 15.69 -12.94 15.95
CA ILE A 137 14.52 -12.26 15.39
C ILE A 137 13.31 -12.22 16.35
N ASP A 138 13.19 -13.20 17.24
CA ASP A 138 12.10 -13.35 18.20
C ASP A 138 12.13 -12.34 19.36
N MET A 139 13.22 -11.59 19.57
CA MET A 139 13.34 -10.69 20.73
C MET A 139 13.04 -9.21 20.48
N LEU A 140 12.98 -8.75 19.23
CA LEU A 140 12.61 -7.37 18.91
C LEU A 140 11.14 -7.32 18.49
N ALA A 141 10.26 -6.98 19.43
CA ALA A 141 8.85 -6.73 19.16
C ALA A 141 8.72 -5.54 18.21
N TYR A 142 8.52 -5.79 16.91
CA TYR A 142 8.15 -4.74 15.97
C TYR A 142 6.63 -4.55 15.99
N SER A 143 6.21 -3.30 16.14
CA SER A 143 4.82 -2.89 15.97
C SER A 143 4.61 -2.30 14.58
N VAL A 144 3.50 -2.70 13.97
CA VAL A 144 2.94 -2.07 12.78
C VAL A 144 1.50 -1.78 13.09
N GLU A 145 1.22 -0.51 13.31
CA GLU A 145 -0.06 -0.03 13.82
C GLU A 145 -0.69 0.93 12.81
N PRO A 146 -1.97 0.71 12.45
CA PRO A 146 -2.69 1.66 11.62
C PRO A 146 -2.95 2.94 12.44
N LEU A 147 -2.62 4.08 11.87
CA LEU A 147 -2.94 5.40 12.41
C LEU A 147 -3.79 6.18 11.42
N THR A 148 -4.72 6.97 11.94
CA THR A 148 -5.34 8.09 11.25
C THR A 148 -4.41 9.29 11.24
N GLY A 149 -4.69 10.29 10.39
CA GLY A 149 -3.97 11.56 10.40
C GLY A 149 -4.08 12.28 11.75
N GLN A 150 -5.23 12.20 12.40
CA GLN A 150 -5.45 12.77 13.73
C GLN A 150 -4.60 12.05 14.81
N GLU A 151 -4.57 10.72 14.81
CA GLU A 151 -3.75 9.95 15.77
C GLU A 151 -2.25 10.17 15.55
N LEU A 152 -1.81 10.24 14.29
CA LEU A 152 -0.42 10.59 13.97
C LEU A 152 -0.08 11.99 14.48
N ARG A 153 -0.99 12.96 14.34
CA ARG A 153 -0.78 14.32 14.84
C ARG A 153 -0.64 14.33 16.36
N THR A 154 -1.57 13.68 17.07
CA THR A 154 -1.51 13.56 18.54
C THR A 154 -0.19 12.92 18.97
N LEU A 155 0.24 11.84 18.32
CA LEU A 155 1.51 11.17 18.62
C LEU A 155 2.71 12.11 18.44
N LEU A 156 2.75 12.89 17.36
CA LEU A 156 3.80 13.87 17.12
C LEU A 156 3.81 14.99 18.17
N ASP A 157 2.64 15.49 18.56
CA ASP A 157 2.51 16.52 19.59
C ASP A 157 2.96 15.98 20.97
N GLU A 158 2.58 14.76 21.34
CA GLU A 158 3.01 14.09 22.58
C GLU A 158 4.53 13.85 22.62
N GLN A 159 5.13 13.44 21.51
CA GLN A 159 6.58 13.25 21.43
C GLN A 159 7.35 14.56 21.48
N PHE A 160 6.81 15.62 20.87
CA PHE A 160 7.44 16.94 20.92
C PHE A 160 7.43 17.50 22.36
N LEU A 161 6.38 17.22 23.12
CA LEU A 161 6.21 17.70 24.49
C LEU A 161 6.91 16.83 25.54
N SER A 162 7.17 15.56 25.27
CA SER A 162 7.83 14.65 26.21
C SER A 162 9.35 14.60 26.00
N SER A 163 10.12 14.68 27.09
CA SER A 163 11.59 14.51 27.05
C SER A 163 12.03 13.06 26.77
N ALA A 164 11.08 12.12 26.68
CA ALA A 164 11.31 10.73 26.33
C ALA A 164 11.05 10.53 24.83
N ALA A 165 12.00 10.98 24.00
CA ALA A 165 11.89 10.88 22.55
C ALA A 165 11.82 9.41 22.08
N GLN A 166 10.60 8.89 21.87
CA GLN A 166 10.40 7.62 21.18
C GLN A 166 10.62 7.84 19.69
N ARG A 167 11.62 7.18 19.11
CA ARG A 167 11.83 7.24 17.66
C ARG A 167 10.75 6.39 16.98
N PHE A 168 10.17 6.88 15.89
CA PHE A 168 9.29 6.08 15.02
C PHE A 168 9.45 6.49 13.56
N SER A 169 9.02 5.61 12.65
CA SER A 169 8.83 5.91 11.23
C SER A 169 7.36 5.77 10.88
N ALA A 170 6.88 6.52 9.90
CA ALA A 170 5.51 6.43 9.41
C ALA A 170 5.51 6.24 7.89
N ILE A 171 4.73 5.27 7.41
CA ILE A 171 4.45 5.08 5.99
C ILE A 171 3.06 5.66 5.71
N SER A 172 2.95 6.62 4.80
CA SER A 172 1.64 7.12 4.37
C SER A 172 1.00 6.17 3.37
N VAL A 173 0.05 5.36 3.84
CA VAL A 173 -0.70 4.42 2.99
C VAL A 173 -1.57 5.21 2.01
N SER A 174 -2.30 6.22 2.49
CA SER A 174 -3.13 7.08 1.62
C SER A 174 -2.33 7.71 0.48
N SER A 175 -1.16 8.29 0.77
CA SER A 175 -0.36 8.94 -0.28
C SER A 175 0.20 7.92 -1.29
N THR A 176 0.59 6.73 -0.81
CA THR A 176 1.10 5.66 -1.68
C THR A 176 0.02 5.15 -2.63
N ILE A 177 -1.18 4.86 -2.11
CA ILE A 177 -2.29 4.35 -2.91
C ILE A 177 -2.89 5.45 -3.82
N GLY A 178 -2.98 6.69 -3.32
CA GLY A 178 -3.30 7.88 -4.11
C GLY A 178 -2.41 8.05 -5.34
N ALA A 179 -1.09 7.95 -5.12
CA ALA A 179 -0.11 8.02 -6.20
C ALA A 179 -0.27 6.88 -7.21
N ILE A 180 -0.61 5.65 -6.79
CA ILE A 180 -0.91 4.56 -7.72
C ILE A 180 -2.08 4.93 -8.64
N GLY A 181 -3.18 5.42 -8.06
CA GLY A 181 -4.35 5.87 -8.83
C GLY A 181 -3.99 6.90 -9.89
N ILE A 182 -3.24 7.93 -9.49
CA ILE A 182 -2.76 8.98 -10.42
C ILE A 182 -1.87 8.39 -11.52
N HIS A 183 -0.86 7.59 -11.16
CA HIS A 183 0.09 7.04 -12.12
C HIS A 183 -0.54 6.00 -13.07
N LEU A 184 -1.65 5.36 -12.70
CA LEU A 184 -2.42 4.51 -13.61
C LEU A 184 -3.06 5.32 -14.75
N ASP A 185 -3.33 6.61 -14.54
CA ASP A 185 -3.97 7.50 -15.50
C ASP A 185 -3.00 8.49 -16.16
N LEU A 186 -1.71 8.49 -15.83
CA LEU A 186 -0.73 9.43 -16.40
C LEU A 186 -0.50 9.27 -17.92
N ASP A 187 -0.99 8.19 -18.55
CA ASP A 187 -1.08 8.10 -20.01
C ASP A 187 -2.26 8.92 -20.60
N MET A 188 -3.16 9.45 -19.77
CA MET A 188 -4.40 10.14 -20.15
C MET A 188 -4.50 11.61 -19.71
N ALA A 189 -3.65 12.07 -18.78
CA ALA A 189 -3.73 13.44 -18.25
C ALA A 189 -3.22 14.47 -19.28
N LYS A 190 -4.15 15.14 -19.97
CA LYS A 190 -3.86 16.29 -20.84
C LYS A 190 -3.77 17.62 -20.07
N ASP A 191 -4.17 17.65 -18.80
CA ASP A 191 -4.22 18.86 -17.99
C ASP A 191 -3.75 18.59 -16.54
N PRO A 192 -2.58 19.12 -16.12
CA PRO A 192 -2.03 18.92 -14.79
C PRO A 192 -2.77 19.69 -13.68
N GLU A 193 -3.72 20.57 -13.99
CA GLU A 193 -4.43 21.37 -12.97
C GLU A 193 -5.71 20.70 -12.44
N THR A 194 -6.29 19.76 -13.18
CA THR A 194 -7.39 18.92 -12.70
C THR A 194 -6.85 17.61 -12.13
N PHE A 195 -6.65 17.57 -10.81
CA PHE A 195 -6.34 16.36 -10.02
C PHE A 195 -7.51 15.37 -9.94
N ALA A 196 -8.26 15.18 -11.03
CA ALA A 196 -9.31 14.18 -11.10
C ALA A 196 -8.70 12.83 -11.48
N LEU A 197 -9.05 11.77 -10.72
CA LEU A 197 -8.72 10.40 -11.09
C LEU A 197 -9.36 10.09 -12.45
N GLY A 198 -8.57 9.51 -13.35
CA GLY A 198 -9.06 9.01 -14.63
C GLY A 198 -9.76 7.65 -14.47
N PRO A 199 -10.23 7.06 -15.58
CA PRO A 199 -11.00 5.82 -15.53
C PRO A 199 -10.24 4.63 -14.90
N LYS A 200 -8.92 4.53 -15.11
CA LYS A 200 -8.13 3.39 -14.62
C LYS A 200 -7.82 3.54 -13.12
N GLY A 201 -7.54 4.76 -12.67
CA GLY A 201 -7.43 5.07 -11.25
C GLY A 201 -8.74 4.80 -10.51
N LEU A 202 -9.88 5.22 -11.06
CA LEU A 202 -11.20 4.92 -10.50
C LEU A 202 -11.48 3.42 -10.41
N GLN A 203 -11.17 2.65 -11.46
CA GLN A 203 -11.31 1.18 -11.44
C GLN A 203 -10.40 0.54 -10.38
N PHE A 204 -9.18 1.02 -10.22
CA PHE A 204 -8.26 0.54 -9.19
C PHE A 204 -8.81 0.72 -7.78
N PHE A 205 -9.30 1.92 -7.46
CA PHE A 205 -9.88 2.18 -6.14
C PHE A 205 -11.17 1.42 -5.91
N LYS A 206 -12.06 1.34 -6.91
CA LYS A 206 -13.28 0.53 -6.81
C LYS A 206 -12.96 -0.94 -6.54
N ALA A 207 -11.98 -1.50 -7.25
CA ALA A 207 -11.55 -2.88 -7.02
C ALA A 207 -10.90 -3.08 -5.64
N LEU A 208 -10.22 -2.07 -5.10
CA LEU A 208 -9.69 -2.10 -3.74
C LEU A 208 -10.80 -2.02 -2.68
N TYR A 209 -11.83 -1.19 -2.91
CA TYR A 209 -13.02 -1.11 -2.06
C TYR A 209 -13.77 -2.45 -2.04
N ASP A 210 -14.04 -3.02 -3.21
CA ASP A 210 -14.75 -4.30 -3.35
C ASP A 210 -13.99 -5.44 -2.67
N TRP A 211 -12.67 -5.46 -2.80
CA TRP A 211 -11.82 -6.37 -2.05
C TRP A 211 -11.98 -6.20 -0.54
N ALA A 212 -11.98 -4.96 -0.04
CA ALA A 212 -12.10 -4.70 1.39
C ALA A 212 -13.47 -5.11 1.96
N VAL A 213 -14.55 -4.91 1.20
CA VAL A 213 -15.89 -5.42 1.54
C VAL A 213 -15.92 -6.94 1.54
N GLU A 214 -15.35 -7.59 0.51
CA GLU A 214 -15.32 -9.05 0.43
C GLU A 214 -14.59 -9.70 1.62
N GLU A 215 -13.47 -9.10 2.05
CA GLU A 215 -12.70 -9.59 3.21
C GLU A 215 -13.32 -9.21 4.57
N GLY A 216 -14.49 -8.54 4.58
CA GLY A 216 -15.16 -8.10 5.81
C GLY A 216 -14.37 -7.07 6.60
N LEU A 217 -13.56 -6.25 5.91
CA LEU A 217 -12.77 -5.16 6.50
C LEU A 217 -13.54 -3.85 6.53
N LEU A 218 -14.54 -3.71 5.66
CA LEU A 218 -15.52 -2.65 5.62
C LEU A 218 -16.92 -3.27 5.70
N ASP A 219 -17.86 -2.56 6.31
CA ASP A 219 -19.26 -2.96 6.30
C ASP A 219 -19.80 -2.74 4.88
N GLY A 220 -20.13 -3.83 4.18
CA GLY A 220 -20.58 -3.80 2.78
C GLY A 220 -21.92 -3.13 2.57
N ASP A 221 -22.70 -2.98 3.64
CA ASP A 221 -24.01 -2.33 3.69
C ASP A 221 -24.20 -1.80 5.12
N THR A 222 -24.12 -0.48 5.31
CA THR A 222 -24.97 0.14 6.33
C THR A 222 -26.10 0.80 5.55
N GLU A 223 -27.23 0.11 5.45
CA GLU A 223 -28.49 0.74 5.04
C GLU A 223 -28.69 1.99 5.92
N ALA A 224 -28.68 3.16 5.30
CA ALA A 224 -29.20 4.41 5.84
C ALA A 224 -30.44 4.81 5.04
#